data_AF-A0A379FFV6-F1
#
_entry.id   AF-A0A379FFV6-F1
#
_cell.length_a   1.000
_cell.length_b   1.000
_cell.length_c   1.000
_cell.angle_alpha   90.00
_cell.angle_beta   90.00
_cell.angle_gamma   90.00
#
_symmetry.space_group_name_H-M   'P 1'
#
loop_
_entity.id
_entity.type
_entity.pdbx_description
1 polymer ?
#
loop_
_entity_poly.entity_id
_entity_poly.type
_entity_poly.pdbx_seq_one_letter_code
_entity_poly.pdbx_strand_id
1 'polypeptide(L)'
;MLIKHHLETTPFDDMLVCDNEGYLVEANAANLFWRKGNQLFTPDISLSGVNGIMRQQVLDFAQQLDWDIHIVREKPQTLYQADEIWLTNALMPIIPVKQIYFSDDKHYQYRDRDAYHVVLQHCLSLT
;
A
#
# COMPACT_ATOMS: atom_id res chain seq x y z
N MET A 1 -6.99 -17.60 5.95
CA MET A 1 -6.77 -17.34 4.50
C MET A 1 -5.53 -18.13 4.08
N LEU A 2 -5.53 -18.84 2.94
CA LEU A 2 -4.39 -19.68 2.51
C LEU A 2 -3.06 -18.90 2.44
N ILE A 3 -3.12 -17.61 2.12
CA ILE A 3 -1.96 -16.71 2.04
C ILE A 3 -1.23 -16.60 3.39
N LYS A 4 -1.96 -16.56 4.51
CA LYS A 4 -1.36 -16.48 5.85
C LYS A 4 -0.53 -17.72 6.21
N HIS A 5 -0.98 -18.91 5.80
CA HIS A 5 -0.24 -20.15 6.04
C HIS A 5 1.04 -20.23 5.19
N HIS A 6 1.05 -19.61 4.02
CA HIS A 6 2.25 -19.52 3.19
C HIS A 6 3.26 -18.50 3.77
N LEU A 7 2.79 -17.35 4.24
CA LEU A 7 3.61 -16.34 4.92
C LEU A 7 4.40 -16.90 6.10
N GLU A 8 3.79 -17.77 6.90
CA GLU A 8 4.42 -18.43 8.07
C GLU A 8 5.66 -19.26 7.70
N THR A 9 5.80 -19.64 6.43
CA THR A 9 6.95 -20.39 5.91
C THR A 9 7.98 -19.50 5.20
N THR A 10 7.73 -18.19 5.14
CA THR A 10 8.61 -17.21 4.50
C THR A 10 9.19 -16.23 5.52
N PRO A 11 10.35 -15.60 5.24
CA PRO A 11 10.92 -14.57 6.09
C PRO A 11 10.25 -13.19 5.93
N PHE A 12 9.08 -13.11 5.29
CA PHE A 12 8.40 -11.85 4.96
C PHE A 12 7.22 -11.59 5.92
N ASP A 13 7.05 -10.32 6.30
CA ASP A 13 5.96 -9.90 7.19
C ASP A 13 4.59 -9.91 6.50
N ASP A 14 4.55 -9.62 5.20
CA ASP A 14 3.34 -9.57 4.37
C ASP A 14 3.67 -9.86 2.90
N MET A 15 2.64 -10.09 2.08
CA MET A 15 2.71 -10.40 0.66
C MET A 15 1.79 -9.46 -0.12
N LEU A 16 2.31 -8.91 -1.22
CA LEU A 16 1.49 -8.23 -2.21
C LEU A 16 0.65 -9.24 -2.99
N VAL A 17 -0.61 -8.89 -3.21
CA VAL A 17 -1.59 -9.66 -3.94
C VAL A 17 -1.86 -8.97 -5.27
N CYS A 18 -1.82 -9.76 -6.34
CA CYS A 18 -2.17 -9.32 -7.68
C CYS A 18 -3.42 -10.05 -8.18
N ASP A 19 -4.14 -9.45 -9.12
CA ASP A 19 -5.23 -10.09 -9.83
C ASP A 19 -4.72 -11.17 -10.82
N ASN A 20 -5.65 -11.86 -11.48
CA ASN A 20 -5.32 -12.92 -12.45
C ASN A 20 -4.54 -12.41 -13.68
N GLU A 21 -4.54 -11.10 -13.93
CA GLU A 21 -3.82 -10.45 -15.03
C GLU A 21 -2.46 -9.88 -14.56
N GLY A 22 -2.14 -10.00 -13.27
CA GLY A 22 -0.90 -9.57 -12.65
C GLY A 22 -0.85 -8.09 -12.26
N TYR A 23 -2.00 -7.42 -12.11
CA TYR A 23 -2.07 -6.05 -11.59
C TYR A 23 -2.15 -6.05 -10.07
N LEU A 24 -1.56 -5.02 -9.45
CA LEU A 24 -1.62 -4.81 -8.01
C LEU A 24 -3.07 -4.65 -7.54
N VAL A 25 -3.39 -5.25 -6.39
CA VAL A 25 -4.70 -5.13 -5.74
C VAL A 25 -4.56 -4.64 -4.30
N GLU A 26 -3.88 -5.42 -3.47
CA GLU A 26 -3.72 -5.16 -2.03
C GLU A 26 -2.56 -6.01 -1.46
N ALA A 27 -2.41 -6.02 -0.14
CA ALA A 27 -1.63 -7.01 0.60
C ALA A 27 -2.57 -7.98 1.33
N ASN A 28 -2.04 -9.06 1.94
CA ASN A 28 -2.83 -10.16 2.51
C ASN A 28 -4.06 -9.73 3.36
N ALA A 29 -3.92 -8.66 4.14
CA ALA A 29 -5.02 -8.09 4.92
C ALA A 29 -4.95 -6.56 5.04
N ALA A 30 -4.43 -5.87 4.02
CA ALA A 30 -4.25 -4.42 4.03
C ALA A 30 -4.25 -3.82 2.63
N ASN A 31 -4.79 -2.61 2.47
CA ASN A 31 -4.73 -1.90 1.20
C ASN A 31 -3.35 -1.26 0.99
N LEU A 32 -2.94 -1.14 -0.27
CA LEU A 32 -1.63 -0.61 -0.67
C LEU A 32 -1.73 0.88 -1.06
N PHE A 33 -0.74 1.65 -0.63
CA PHE A 33 -0.48 3.00 -1.11
C PHE A 33 1.01 3.17 -1.42
N TRP A 34 1.33 4.00 -2.40
CA TRP A 34 2.69 4.43 -2.69
C TRP A 34 2.73 5.88 -3.13
N ARG A 35 3.84 6.57 -2.86
CA ARG A 35 4.10 7.93 -3.37
C ARG A 35 5.26 7.91 -4.35
N LYS A 36 5.15 8.75 -5.38
CA LYS A 36 6.25 9.09 -6.29
C LYS A 36 6.21 10.59 -6.59
N GLY A 37 7.25 11.31 -6.21
CA GLY A 37 7.24 12.77 -6.21
C GLY A 37 6.07 13.30 -5.40
N ASN A 38 5.25 14.18 -5.97
CA ASN A 38 4.11 14.78 -5.27
C ASN A 38 2.78 14.01 -5.47
N GLN A 39 2.84 12.80 -6.02
CA GLN A 39 1.67 12.02 -6.42
C GLN A 39 1.47 10.82 -5.50
N LEU A 40 0.26 10.67 -4.97
CA LEU A 40 -0.16 9.51 -4.18
C LEU A 40 -0.93 8.54 -5.06
N PHE A 41 -0.62 7.25 -4.94
CA PHE A 41 -1.26 6.21 -5.72
C PHE A 41 -1.83 5.11 -4.81
N THR A 42 -2.92 4.49 -5.25
CA THR A 42 -3.46 3.26 -4.67
C THR A 42 -4.09 2.41 -5.77
N PRO A 43 -4.14 1.08 -5.65
CA PRO A 43 -4.77 0.26 -6.67
C PRO A 43 -6.26 0.56 -6.82
N ASP A 44 -6.75 0.46 -8.05
CA ASP A 44 -8.16 0.33 -8.35
C ASP A 44 -8.63 -1.08 -7.96
N ILE A 45 -9.54 -1.12 -6.98
CA ILE A 45 -10.09 -2.34 -6.41
C ILE A 45 -11.54 -2.59 -6.83
N SER A 46 -12.03 -1.87 -7.85
CA SER A 46 -13.41 -2.01 -8.35
C SER A 46 -13.75 -3.43 -8.85
N LEU A 47 -12.74 -4.16 -9.34
CA LEU A 47 -12.87 -5.53 -9.84
C LEU A 47 -12.53 -6.60 -8.79
N SER A 48 -11.60 -6.29 -7.88
CA SER A 48 -11.10 -7.21 -6.87
C SER A 48 -10.41 -6.45 -5.74
N GLY A 49 -10.47 -6.96 -4.52
CA GLY A 49 -9.86 -6.34 -3.33
C GLY A 49 -10.90 -5.84 -2.34
N VAL A 50 -10.46 -5.44 -1.14
CA VAL A 50 -11.34 -4.97 -0.07
C VAL A 50 -11.38 -3.45 -0.07
N ASN A 51 -12.59 -2.87 -0.19
CA ASN A 51 -12.76 -1.43 0.03
C ASN A 51 -12.70 -1.09 1.52
N GLY A 52 -11.48 -1.07 2.07
CA GLY A 52 -11.23 -0.88 3.49
C GLY A 52 -11.66 0.50 3.98
N ILE A 53 -12.29 0.56 5.15
CA ILE A 53 -12.71 1.82 5.77
C ILE A 53 -11.52 2.77 5.96
N MET A 54 -10.37 2.25 6.42
CA MET A 54 -9.17 3.06 6.59
C MET A 54 -8.62 3.59 5.26
N ARG A 55 -8.70 2.81 4.17
CA ARG A 55 -8.36 3.29 2.82
C ARG A 55 -9.22 4.49 2.43
N GLN A 56 -10.53 4.43 2.70
CA GLN A 56 -11.43 5.56 2.43
C GLN A 56 -11.05 6.79 3.25
N GLN A 57 -10.77 6.62 4.54
CA GLN A 57 -10.32 7.73 5.40
C GLN A 57 -9.03 8.37 4.90
N VAL A 58 -8.06 7.58 4.46
CA VAL A 58 -6.81 8.09 3.87
C VAL A 58 -7.07 8.86 2.58
N LEU A 59 -7.94 8.37 1.70
CA LEU A 59 -8.31 9.05 0.45
C LEU A 59 -9.03 10.38 0.73
N ASP A 60 -9.99 10.38 1.64
CA ASP A 60 -10.75 11.59 2.03
C ASP A 60 -9.81 12.63 2.63
N PHE A 61 -8.88 12.21 3.51
CA PHE A 61 -7.90 13.10 4.11
C PHE A 61 -6.89 13.65 3.08
N ALA A 62 -6.37 12.79 2.20
CA ALA A 62 -5.46 13.23 1.14
C ALA A 62 -6.16 14.24 0.20
N GLN A 63 -7.46 14.06 -0.07
CA GLN A 63 -8.24 15.00 -0.86
C GLN A 63 -8.40 16.35 -0.16
N GLN A 64 -8.58 16.37 1.17
CA GLN A 64 -8.62 17.62 1.96
C GLN A 64 -7.29 18.37 1.97
N LEU A 65 -6.18 17.69 1.74
CA LEU A 65 -4.84 18.27 1.61
C LEU A 65 -4.47 18.67 0.18
N ASP A 66 -5.40 18.57 -0.78
CA ASP A 66 -5.18 18.80 -2.20
C ASP A 66 -4.02 17.97 -2.78
N TRP A 67 -3.85 16.72 -2.30
CA TRP A 67 -2.86 15.81 -2.87
C TRP A 67 -3.28 15.35 -4.27
N ASP A 68 -2.30 15.12 -5.14
CA ASP A 68 -2.53 14.53 -6.45
C ASP A 68 -2.71 13.01 -6.33
N ILE A 69 -3.96 12.57 -6.19
CA ILE A 69 -4.33 11.17 -5.92
C ILE A 69 -4.70 10.45 -7.22
N HIS A 70 -4.08 9.30 -7.43
CA HIS A 70 -4.30 8.43 -8.58
C HIS A 70 -4.78 7.05 -8.12
N ILE A 71 -6.03 6.70 -8.45
CA ILE A 71 -6.55 5.34 -8.32
C ILE A 71 -6.26 4.62 -9.63
N VAL A 72 -5.37 3.62 -9.62
CA VAL A 72 -4.74 3.11 -10.85
C VAL A 72 -4.73 1.59 -10.92
N ARG A 73 -4.67 1.08 -12.15
CA ARG A 73 -4.44 -0.34 -12.43
C ARG A 73 -3.02 -0.53 -12.95
N GLU A 74 -2.09 -0.78 -12.03
CA GLU A 74 -0.65 -0.85 -12.32
C GLU A 74 -0.05 -2.21 -11.96
N LYS A 75 1.03 -2.57 -12.65
CA LYS A 75 1.77 -3.79 -12.34
C LYS A 75 2.80 -3.55 -11.22
N PRO A 76 3.26 -4.60 -10.50
CA PRO A 76 4.18 -4.44 -9.38
C PRO A 76 5.50 -3.70 -9.70
N GLN A 77 5.92 -3.68 -10.97
CA GLN A 77 7.09 -2.94 -11.43
C GLN A 77 7.01 -1.43 -11.19
N THR A 78 5.81 -0.86 -11.06
CA THR A 78 5.65 0.58 -10.75
C THR A 78 6.30 0.95 -9.40
N LEU A 79 6.32 -0.01 -8.46
CA LEU A 79 6.87 0.18 -7.11
C LEU A 79 8.39 0.35 -7.12
N TYR A 80 9.09 -0.07 -8.17
CA TYR A 80 10.54 0.10 -8.30
C TYR A 80 10.99 1.57 -8.23
N GLN A 81 10.08 2.48 -8.59
CA GLN A 81 10.32 3.92 -8.63
C GLN A 81 9.51 4.68 -7.58
N ALA A 82 8.89 3.99 -6.62
CA ALA A 82 8.21 4.64 -5.52
C ALA A 82 9.24 5.21 -4.54
N ASP A 83 8.99 6.41 -4.03
CA ASP A 83 9.81 7.01 -2.97
C ASP A 83 9.51 6.34 -1.62
N GLU A 84 8.23 6.00 -1.42
CA GLU A 84 7.73 5.37 -0.22
C GLU A 84 6.45 4.56 -0.46
N ILE A 85 6.25 3.54 0.40
CA ILE A 85 5.14 2.58 0.33
C ILE A 85 4.63 2.33 1.75
N TRP A 86 3.32 2.24 1.90
CA TRP A 86 2.68 1.79 3.14
C TRP A 86 1.43 0.97 2.85
N LEU A 87 1.09 0.19 3.87
CA LEU A 87 -0.14 -0.57 3.95
C LEU A 87 -1.09 0.10 4.93
N THR A 88 -2.39 -0.11 4.75
CA THR A 88 -3.41 0.36 5.68
C THR A 88 -4.49 -0.67 5.91
N ASN A 89 -4.93 -0.84 7.16
CA ASN A 89 -6.10 -1.62 7.50
C ASN A 89 -6.81 -1.06 8.74
N ALA A 90 -7.95 -1.66 9.11
CA ALA A 90 -8.78 -1.17 10.21
C ALA A 90 -8.18 -1.38 11.61
N LEU A 91 -7.18 -2.25 11.78
CA LEU A 91 -6.57 -2.59 13.08
C LEU A 91 -5.24 -1.86 13.30
N MET A 92 -4.47 -1.70 12.23
CA MET A 92 -3.19 -1.00 12.14
C MET A 92 -3.36 0.06 11.05
N PRO A 93 -3.71 1.30 11.45
CA PRO A 93 -4.15 2.35 10.51
C PRO A 93 -3.16 2.63 9.38
N ILE A 94 -1.86 2.55 9.66
CA ILE A 94 -0.81 2.70 8.65
C ILE A 94 0.44 1.93 9.05
N ILE A 95 1.01 1.17 8.11
CA ILE A 95 2.18 0.31 8.31
C ILE A 95 3.20 0.66 7.21
N PRO A 96 4.39 1.18 7.53
CA PRO A 96 5.38 1.53 6.53
C PRO A 96 6.04 0.28 5.96
N VAL A 97 6.20 0.21 4.64
CA VAL A 97 6.95 -0.86 3.98
C VAL A 97 8.39 -0.40 3.79
N LYS A 98 9.33 -1.09 4.47
CA LYS A 98 10.76 -0.76 4.40
C LYS A 98 11.43 -1.31 3.15
N GLN A 99 11.02 -2.50 2.72
CA GLN A 99 11.60 -3.18 1.57
C GLN A 99 10.61 -4.16 0.94
N ILE A 100 10.77 -4.41 -0.36
CA ILE A 100 10.00 -5.41 -1.10
C ILE A 100 10.96 -6.30 -1.87
N TYR A 101 10.64 -7.59 -1.94
CA TYR A 101 11.33 -8.61 -2.72
C TYR A 101 10.42 -9.10 -3.84
N PHE A 102 10.98 -9.22 -5.04
CA PHE A 102 10.30 -9.72 -6.23
C PHE A 102 10.85 -11.10 -6.61
N SER A 103 10.07 -11.86 -7.37
CA SER A 103 10.43 -13.22 -7.77
C SER A 103 11.62 -13.31 -8.74
N ASP A 104 12.05 -12.19 -9.30
CA ASP A 104 13.22 -12.07 -10.18
C ASP A 104 14.50 -11.64 -9.44
N ASP A 105 14.59 -11.98 -8.14
CA ASP A 105 15.69 -11.62 -7.21
C ASP A 105 15.91 -10.11 -7.02
N LYS A 106 15.04 -9.26 -7.57
CA LYS A 106 15.09 -7.83 -7.32
C LYS A 106 14.54 -7.50 -5.94
N HIS A 107 15.22 -6.60 -5.27
CA HIS A 107 14.75 -6.04 -4.01
C HIS A 107 14.94 -4.53 -4.01
N TYR A 108 13.99 -3.83 -3.38
CA TYR A 108 13.97 -2.37 -3.31
C TYR A 108 13.75 -1.96 -1.86
N GLN A 109 14.43 -0.90 -1.45
CA GLN A 109 14.31 -0.31 -0.12
C GLN A 109 13.73 1.10 -0.23
N TYR A 110 12.80 1.41 0.66
CA TYR A 110 12.12 2.70 0.69
C TYR A 110 12.51 3.41 1.98
N ARG A 111 13.16 4.57 1.85
CA ARG A 111 13.65 5.36 2.99
C ARG A 111 12.78 6.56 3.30
N ASP A 112 12.09 7.08 2.29
CA ASP A 112 11.30 8.29 2.44
C ASP A 112 10.06 8.03 3.31
N ARG A 113 9.61 9.00 4.09
CA ARG A 113 8.48 8.82 5.03
C ARG A 113 7.55 10.04 5.12
N ASP A 114 7.66 10.95 4.17
CA ASP A 114 6.97 12.25 4.22
C ASP A 114 5.44 12.10 4.26
N ALA A 115 4.83 11.46 3.27
CA ALA A 115 3.38 11.25 3.26
C ALA A 115 2.95 10.23 4.32
N TYR A 116 3.78 9.21 4.61
CA TYR A 116 3.53 8.29 5.72
C TYR A 116 3.34 9.05 7.04
N HIS A 117 4.22 9.99 7.38
CA HIS A 117 4.15 10.73 8.64
C HIS A 117 2.92 11.65 8.71
N VAL A 118 2.58 12.31 7.60
CA VAL A 118 1.38 13.16 7.53
C VAL A 118 0.11 12.33 7.77
N VAL A 119 -0.02 11.18 7.10
CA VAL A 119 -1.18 10.30 7.28
C VAL A 119 -1.20 9.68 8.68
N LEU A 120 -0.06 9.24 9.22
CA LEU A 120 0.04 8.70 10.58
C LEU A 120 -0.45 9.70 11.62
N GLN A 121 -0.02 10.96 11.53
CA GLN A 121 -0.45 12.01 12.45
C GLN A 121 -1.97 12.22 12.42
N HIS A 122 -2.57 12.19 11.22
CA HIS A 122 -4.01 12.25 11.08
C HIS A 122 -4.71 11.05 11.72
N CYS A 123 -4.27 9.83 11.43
CA CYS A 123 -4.86 8.62 12.02
C CYS A 123 -4.81 8.62 13.56
N LEU A 124 -3.71 9.09 14.15
CA LEU A 124 -3.55 9.21 15.61
C LEU A 124 -4.43 10.32 16.22
N SER A 125 -4.88 11.29 15.42
CA SER A 125 -5.79 12.35 15.91
C SER A 125 -7.26 11.91 15.97
N LEU A 126 -7.60 10.76 15.36
CA LEU A 126 -8.95 10.19 15.33
C LEU A 126 -9.25 9.25 16.51
N THR A 127 -8.25 8.99 17.37
CA THR A 127 -8.33 8.12 18.56
C THR A 127 -8.31 8.91 19.85
#